data_AF-A0A933F0K1-F1
#
_entry.id   AF-A0A933F0K1-F1
#
_cell.length_a   1.000
_cell.length_b   1.000
_cell.length_c   1.000
_cell.angle_alpha   90.00
_cell.angle_beta   90.00
_cell.angle_gamma   90.00
#
_symmetry.space_group_name_H-M   'P 1'
#
loop_
_entity.id
_entity.type
_entity.pdbx_description
1 polymer ?
#
loop_
_entity_poly.entity_id
_entity_poly.type
_entity_poly.pdbx_seq_one_letter_code
_entity_poly.pdbx_strand_id
1 'polypeptide(L)'
;MPFRALLALFLPLALPLRAQPDFRALSTAMERELSPEGRLKAALALLEIEGARSVERIDRFLQEEPSEQVRAALCLALSTATAHLEQPLATLALARLLIDDGSALVRLSAIKGLSERGDPRALESLRTAAEHDPDPGVKKAASRASDELSRLKPRIRPKKVERSQPQTKASPRSQGACPSSRGLCQCSNGAITTKPRCLPKEDCLFQWENNYRHQGFKCSWNSQFFEE
;
A
#
# COMPACT_ATOMS: atom_id res chain seq x y z
N MET A 1 13.30 17.35 -29.50
CA MET A 1 12.28 18.40 -29.30
C MET A 1 11.62 18.17 -27.95
N PRO A 2 11.93 18.94 -26.89
CA PRO A 2 11.43 18.63 -25.56
C PRO A 2 9.97 19.06 -25.40
N PHE A 3 9.19 18.15 -24.82
CA PHE A 3 7.75 18.12 -24.58
C PHE A 3 7.14 19.35 -23.85
N ARG A 4 7.93 20.37 -23.54
CA ARG A 4 7.54 21.56 -22.76
C ARG A 4 6.68 22.56 -23.52
N ALA A 5 6.61 22.48 -24.84
CA ALA A 5 5.91 23.48 -25.66
C ALA A 5 4.39 23.24 -25.79
N LEU A 6 3.87 22.07 -25.41
CA LEU A 6 2.43 21.78 -25.44
C LEU A 6 1.67 22.27 -24.20
N LEU A 7 2.38 22.80 -23.20
CA LEU A 7 1.85 23.23 -21.90
C LEU A 7 1.18 24.62 -21.91
N ALA A 8 1.16 25.32 -23.04
CA ALA A 8 0.67 26.71 -23.12
C ALA A 8 -0.73 26.88 -23.74
N LEU A 9 -1.37 25.83 -24.25
CA LEU A 9 -2.62 25.95 -25.02
C LEU A 9 -3.90 25.55 -24.28
N PHE A 10 -3.81 25.09 -23.03
CA PHE A 10 -5.00 24.65 -22.27
C PHE A 10 -5.01 25.14 -20.82
N LEU A 11 -4.58 26.39 -20.60
CA LEU A 11 -4.99 27.13 -19.41
C LEU A 11 -6.04 28.16 -19.83
N PRO A 12 -7.32 27.90 -19.51
CA PRO A 12 -8.07 28.96 -18.86
C PRO A 12 -8.94 28.37 -17.74
N LEU A 13 -8.58 28.69 -16.51
CA LEU A 13 -9.39 29.41 -15.53
C LEU A 13 -8.86 29.04 -14.15
N ALA A 14 -8.54 30.08 -13.39
CA ALA A 14 -8.29 30.00 -11.96
C ALA A 14 -9.48 29.32 -11.27
N LEU A 15 -9.37 28.02 -10.96
CA LEU A 15 -10.23 27.41 -9.97
C LEU A 15 -9.81 27.94 -8.60
N PRO A 16 -10.75 28.46 -7.79
CA PRO A 16 -10.44 28.98 -6.49
C PRO A 16 -9.92 27.86 -5.59
N LEU A 17 -8.71 28.06 -5.07
CA LEU A 17 -7.97 27.23 -4.12
C LEU A 17 -8.65 27.04 -2.74
N ARG A 18 -9.98 26.97 -2.66
CA ARG A 18 -10.71 26.93 -1.38
C ARG A 18 -11.88 25.97 -1.24
N ALA A 19 -12.14 25.11 -2.22
CA ALA A 19 -12.94 23.92 -2.01
C ALA A 19 -12.11 22.74 -2.48
N GLN A 20 -11.73 21.83 -1.58
CA GLN A 20 -11.31 20.50 -2.04
C GLN A 20 -12.53 19.95 -2.79
N PRO A 21 -12.46 19.71 -4.11
CA PRO A 21 -13.58 19.08 -4.80
C PRO A 21 -13.85 17.77 -4.08
N ASP A 22 -15.10 17.55 -3.67
CA ASP A 22 -15.54 16.29 -3.10
C ASP A 22 -15.06 15.17 -4.03
N PHE A 23 -14.39 14.14 -3.48
CA PHE A 23 -13.86 13.04 -4.27
C PHE A 23 -14.96 12.40 -5.13
N ARG A 24 -16.20 12.35 -4.62
CA ARG A 24 -17.33 11.95 -5.44
C ARG A 24 -17.54 12.89 -6.61
N ALA A 25 -17.50 14.20 -6.42
CA ALA A 25 -17.66 15.15 -7.52
C ALA A 25 -16.53 15.04 -8.56
N LEU A 26 -15.28 14.79 -8.14
CA LEU A 26 -14.17 14.59 -9.06
C LEU A 26 -14.26 13.23 -9.80
N SER A 27 -14.56 12.14 -9.07
CA SER A 27 -14.80 10.81 -9.63
C SER A 27 -15.98 10.83 -10.60
N THR A 28 -17.11 11.44 -10.21
CA THR A 28 -18.30 11.59 -11.05
C THR A 28 -18.03 12.45 -12.29
N ALA A 29 -17.20 13.50 -12.17
CA ALA A 29 -16.77 14.32 -13.32
C ALA A 29 -15.84 13.52 -14.25
N MET A 30 -14.93 12.71 -13.69
CA MET A 30 -14.09 11.77 -14.45
C MET A 30 -14.91 10.67 -15.15
N GLU A 31 -15.97 10.17 -14.51
CA GLU A 31 -16.84 9.11 -15.03
C GLU A 31 -17.76 9.60 -16.16
N ARG A 32 -18.34 10.80 -16.03
CA ARG A 32 -19.35 11.32 -16.97
C ARG A 32 -18.78 12.00 -18.21
N GLU A 33 -17.60 12.61 -18.10
CA GLU A 33 -17.10 13.51 -19.15
C GLU A 33 -15.81 13.03 -19.82
N LEU A 34 -15.08 12.09 -19.21
CA LEU A 34 -13.77 11.67 -19.70
C LEU A 34 -13.80 10.24 -20.27
N SER A 35 -13.25 10.12 -21.48
CA SER A 35 -12.91 8.82 -22.07
C SER A 35 -11.93 8.05 -21.16
N PRO A 36 -11.77 6.72 -21.33
CA PRO A 36 -10.78 5.95 -20.57
C PRO A 36 -9.37 6.57 -20.62
N GLU A 37 -8.99 7.14 -21.77
CA GLU A 37 -7.72 7.85 -21.94
C GLU A 37 -7.67 9.16 -21.13
N GLY A 38 -8.78 9.89 -21.06
CA GLY A 38 -8.92 11.09 -20.22
C GLY A 38 -8.82 10.79 -18.73
N ARG A 39 -9.49 9.71 -18.28
CA ARG A 39 -9.41 9.25 -16.88
C ARG A 39 -7.99 8.84 -16.49
N LEU A 40 -7.29 8.12 -17.37
CA LEU A 40 -5.88 7.79 -17.18
C LEU A 40 -5.00 9.03 -17.05
N LYS A 41 -5.13 10.00 -17.98
CA LYS A 41 -4.33 11.24 -17.94
C LYS A 41 -4.56 12.03 -16.66
N ALA A 42 -5.81 12.14 -16.20
CA ALA A 42 -6.13 12.82 -14.95
C ALA A 42 -5.53 12.10 -13.73
N ALA A 43 -5.63 10.77 -13.67
CA ALA A 43 -5.06 9.98 -12.58
C ALA A 43 -3.52 10.03 -12.56
N LEU A 44 -2.87 10.05 -13.72
CA LEU A 44 -1.41 10.27 -13.84
C LEU A 44 -0.99 11.66 -13.37
N ALA A 45 -1.74 12.71 -13.75
CA ALA A 45 -1.47 14.07 -13.31
C ALA A 45 -1.60 14.20 -11.78
N LEU A 46 -2.56 13.52 -11.15
CA LEU A 46 -2.68 13.47 -9.68
C LEU A 46 -1.47 12.84 -9.01
N LEU A 47 -0.91 11.77 -9.60
CA LEU A 47 0.30 11.13 -9.10
C LEU A 47 1.50 12.09 -9.11
N GLU A 48 1.64 12.90 -10.16
CA GLU A 48 2.73 13.87 -10.33
C GLU A 48 2.62 15.09 -9.40
N ILE A 49 1.40 15.52 -9.07
CA ILE A 49 1.17 16.78 -8.34
C ILE A 49 1.18 16.59 -6.81
N GLU A 50 0.73 15.44 -6.28
CA GLU A 50 0.29 15.35 -4.86
C GLU A 50 1.01 14.36 -3.91
N GLY A 51 2.16 13.79 -4.28
CA GLY A 51 2.98 12.99 -3.33
C GLY A 51 2.20 11.87 -2.62
N ALA A 52 2.40 11.64 -1.32
CA ALA A 52 1.76 10.55 -0.55
C ALA A 52 0.22 10.49 -0.67
N ARG A 53 -0.45 11.65 -0.67
CA ARG A 53 -1.91 11.77 -0.74
C ARG A 53 -2.47 11.39 -2.12
N SER A 54 -1.64 11.41 -3.16
CA SER A 54 -2.04 10.97 -4.49
C SER A 54 -2.28 9.46 -4.53
N VAL A 55 -1.47 8.67 -3.81
CA VAL A 55 -1.59 7.22 -3.78
C VAL A 55 -2.91 6.79 -3.11
N GLU A 56 -3.32 7.45 -2.01
CA GLU A 56 -4.62 7.19 -1.36
C GLU A 56 -5.80 7.47 -2.31
N ARG A 57 -5.71 8.57 -3.06
CA ARG A 57 -6.74 8.96 -4.02
C ARG A 57 -6.81 8.02 -5.21
N ILE A 58 -5.66 7.59 -5.72
CA ILE A 58 -5.56 6.61 -6.82
C ILE A 58 -6.04 5.24 -6.37
N ASP A 59 -5.71 4.80 -5.14
CA ASP A 59 -6.19 3.53 -4.59
C ASP A 59 -7.73 3.49 -4.52
N ARG A 60 -8.36 4.60 -4.11
CA ARG A 60 -9.81 4.73 -4.12
C ARG A 60 -10.38 4.76 -5.53
N PHE A 61 -9.76 5.52 -6.44
CA PHE A 61 -10.16 5.58 -7.84
C PHE A 61 -10.12 4.20 -8.52
N LEU A 62 -9.10 3.40 -8.23
CA LEU A 62 -8.95 2.03 -8.73
C LEU A 62 -10.11 1.10 -8.33
N GLN A 63 -10.78 1.36 -7.20
CA GLN A 63 -11.93 0.56 -6.76
C GLN A 63 -13.18 0.83 -7.59
N GLU A 64 -13.31 2.04 -8.13
CA GLU A 64 -14.48 2.48 -8.90
C GLU A 64 -14.24 2.40 -10.42
N GLU A 65 -12.98 2.36 -10.89
CA GLU A 65 -12.66 2.39 -12.32
C GLU A 65 -13.10 1.12 -13.06
N PRO A 66 -14.03 1.21 -14.04
CA PRO A 66 -14.53 0.04 -14.74
C PRO A 66 -13.54 -0.54 -15.78
N SER A 67 -12.69 0.29 -16.39
CA SER A 67 -11.77 -0.16 -17.45
C SER A 67 -10.56 -0.87 -16.87
N GLU A 68 -10.42 -2.16 -17.20
CA GLU A 68 -9.23 -2.94 -16.87
C GLU A 68 -7.95 -2.34 -17.48
N GLN A 69 -8.05 -1.66 -18.63
CA GLN A 69 -6.91 -0.99 -19.27
C GLN A 69 -6.44 0.20 -18.44
N VAL A 70 -7.37 0.98 -17.90
CA VAL A 70 -7.04 2.12 -17.02
C VAL A 70 -6.48 1.61 -15.70
N ARG A 71 -7.10 0.59 -15.08
CA ARG A 71 -6.57 -0.01 -13.85
C ARG A 71 -5.17 -0.59 -14.04
N ALA A 72 -4.93 -1.32 -15.13
CA ALA A 72 -3.61 -1.87 -15.47
C ALA A 72 -2.56 -0.79 -15.70
N ALA A 73 -2.89 0.30 -16.39
CA ALA A 73 -1.99 1.42 -16.59
C ALA A 73 -1.65 2.12 -15.27
N LEU A 74 -2.62 2.24 -14.35
CA LEU A 74 -2.39 2.80 -13.02
C LEU A 74 -1.52 1.91 -12.14
N CYS A 75 -1.54 0.58 -12.30
CA CYS A 75 -0.57 -0.29 -11.63
C CYS A 75 0.88 0.10 -11.97
N LEU A 76 1.15 0.42 -13.24
CA LEU A 76 2.47 0.86 -13.70
C LEU A 76 2.80 2.27 -13.20
N ALA A 77 1.80 3.14 -13.08
CA ALA A 77 2.00 4.46 -12.50
C ALA A 77 2.40 4.34 -11.01
N LEU A 78 1.67 3.53 -10.24
CA LEU A 78 1.93 3.26 -8.83
C LEU A 78 3.29 2.60 -8.58
N SER A 79 3.84 1.85 -9.54
CA SER A 79 5.18 1.28 -9.40
C SER A 79 6.28 2.35 -9.41
N THR A 80 6.08 3.41 -10.20
CA THR A 80 7.00 4.56 -10.33
C THR A 80 6.73 5.68 -9.33
N ALA A 81 5.61 5.61 -8.60
CA ALA A 81 5.23 6.62 -7.60
C ALA A 81 6.37 6.84 -6.58
N THR A 82 6.91 8.05 -6.59
CA THR A 82 8.10 8.48 -5.83
C THR A 82 7.85 8.66 -4.33
N ALA A 83 6.64 8.34 -3.85
CA ALA A 83 6.38 8.17 -2.43
C ALA A 83 7.29 7.04 -1.94
N HIS A 84 8.41 7.45 -1.34
CA HIS A 84 9.54 6.66 -0.88
C HIS A 84 9.14 5.25 -0.43
N LEU A 85 10.04 4.27 -0.56
CA LEU A 85 9.90 2.91 0.01
C LEU A 85 9.47 2.89 1.51
N GLU A 86 9.55 4.03 2.19
CA GLU A 86 9.03 4.29 3.54
C GLU A 86 7.48 4.34 3.63
N GLN A 87 6.77 4.56 2.52
CA GLN A 87 5.31 4.54 2.46
C GLN A 87 4.82 3.24 1.80
N PRO A 88 4.24 2.30 2.59
CA PRO A 88 3.76 1.01 2.08
C PRO A 88 2.63 1.15 1.06
N LEU A 89 1.93 2.28 1.03
CA LEU A 89 0.59 2.36 0.46
C LEU A 89 0.52 1.93 -1.01
N ALA A 90 1.48 2.33 -1.84
CA ALA A 90 1.51 1.91 -3.24
C ALA A 90 1.77 0.39 -3.37
N THR A 91 2.61 -0.19 -2.52
CA THR A 91 2.81 -1.64 -2.45
C THR A 91 1.53 -2.35 -2.02
N LEU A 92 0.81 -1.80 -1.03
CA LEU A 92 -0.45 -2.37 -0.53
C LEU A 92 -1.56 -2.29 -1.57
N ALA A 93 -1.71 -1.16 -2.26
CA ALA A 93 -2.66 -0.98 -3.35
C ALA A 93 -2.44 -2.02 -4.47
N LEU A 94 -1.18 -2.20 -4.88
CA LEU A 94 -0.82 -3.20 -5.87
C LEU A 94 -1.04 -4.64 -5.37
N ALA A 95 -0.74 -4.93 -4.10
CA ALA A 95 -0.99 -6.23 -3.50
C ALA A 95 -2.48 -6.57 -3.45
N ARG A 96 -3.34 -5.59 -3.14
CA ARG A 96 -4.80 -5.73 -3.17
C ARG A 96 -5.30 -6.03 -4.57
N LEU A 97 -4.86 -5.27 -5.58
CA LEU A 97 -5.23 -5.53 -6.98
C LEU A 97 -4.79 -6.91 -7.47
N LEU A 98 -3.65 -7.41 -7.01
CA LEU A 98 -3.22 -8.78 -7.32
C LEU A 98 -4.19 -9.84 -6.76
N ILE A 99 -4.82 -9.61 -5.61
CA ILE A 99 -5.69 -10.61 -4.98
C ILE A 99 -7.15 -10.46 -5.43
N ASP A 100 -7.64 -9.22 -5.54
CA ASP A 100 -9.07 -8.95 -5.65
C ASP A 100 -9.54 -8.62 -7.08
N ASP A 101 -8.65 -8.23 -7.99
CA ASP A 101 -9.08 -7.79 -9.33
C ASP A 101 -9.49 -8.97 -10.22
N GLY A 102 -10.67 -8.88 -10.82
CA GLY A 102 -11.20 -9.91 -11.71
C GLY A 102 -10.40 -10.08 -13.01
N SER A 103 -9.70 -9.05 -13.47
CA SER A 103 -8.95 -9.09 -14.74
C SER A 103 -7.52 -9.61 -14.55
N ALA A 104 -7.17 -10.67 -15.28
CA ALA A 104 -5.81 -11.19 -15.32
C ALA A 104 -4.79 -10.14 -15.80
N LEU A 105 -5.21 -9.22 -16.70
CA LEU A 105 -4.36 -8.12 -17.18
C LEU A 105 -3.95 -7.19 -16.04
N VAL A 106 -4.90 -6.84 -15.17
CA VAL A 106 -4.64 -5.97 -14.01
C VAL A 106 -3.76 -6.68 -13.01
N ARG A 107 -4.03 -7.96 -12.70
CA ARG A 107 -3.20 -8.77 -11.79
C ARG A 107 -1.76 -8.94 -12.28
N LEU A 108 -1.55 -9.18 -13.57
CA LEU A 108 -0.21 -9.21 -14.18
C LEU A 108 0.50 -7.85 -14.07
N SER A 109 -0.22 -6.76 -14.30
CA SER A 109 0.31 -5.40 -14.17
C SER A 109 0.67 -5.08 -12.71
N ALA A 110 -0.14 -5.57 -11.76
CA ALA A 110 0.14 -5.48 -10.33
C ALA A 110 1.41 -6.24 -9.95
N ILE A 111 1.60 -7.48 -10.41
CA ILE A 111 2.85 -8.24 -10.19
C ILE A 111 4.07 -7.47 -10.71
N LYS A 112 3.98 -6.92 -11.93
CA LYS A 112 5.06 -6.11 -12.49
C LYS A 112 5.37 -4.91 -11.60
N GLY A 113 4.34 -4.19 -11.15
CA GLY A 113 4.51 -3.05 -10.26
C GLY A 113 5.12 -3.42 -8.90
N LEU A 114 4.69 -4.53 -8.30
CA LEU A 114 5.26 -5.04 -7.04
C LEU A 114 6.73 -5.43 -7.21
N SER A 115 7.09 -6.04 -8.33
CA SER A 115 8.46 -6.45 -8.65
C SER A 115 9.39 -5.23 -8.80
N GLU A 116 8.94 -4.20 -9.53
CA GLU A 116 9.69 -2.95 -9.71
C GLU A 116 9.93 -2.21 -8.39
N ARG A 117 8.93 -2.26 -7.48
CA ARG A 117 9.06 -1.66 -6.15
C ARG A 117 10.03 -2.41 -5.25
N GLY A 118 10.17 -3.73 -5.41
CA GLY A 118 11.11 -4.54 -4.64
C GLY A 118 10.86 -4.51 -3.13
N ASP A 119 9.61 -4.27 -2.71
CA ASP A 119 9.21 -4.12 -1.33
C ASP A 119 8.82 -5.49 -0.73
N PRO A 120 9.53 -5.99 0.30
CA PRO A 120 9.26 -7.31 0.88
C PRO A 120 7.83 -7.50 1.41
N ARG A 121 7.09 -6.42 1.66
CA ARG A 121 5.66 -6.47 2.05
C ARG A 121 4.78 -7.17 1.00
N ALA A 122 5.23 -7.24 -0.26
CA ALA A 122 4.53 -7.91 -1.35
C ALA A 122 4.70 -9.45 -1.37
N LEU A 123 5.61 -10.02 -0.57
CA LEU A 123 5.97 -11.43 -0.68
C LEU A 123 4.77 -12.36 -0.47
N GLU A 124 3.91 -12.04 0.50
CA GLU A 124 2.78 -12.90 0.83
C GLU A 124 1.73 -12.89 -0.29
N SER A 125 1.34 -11.71 -0.78
CA SER A 125 0.37 -11.62 -1.89
C SER A 125 0.89 -12.29 -3.17
N LEU A 126 2.20 -12.18 -3.46
CA LEU A 126 2.82 -12.88 -4.58
C LEU A 126 2.81 -14.41 -4.40
N ARG A 127 2.99 -14.92 -3.18
CA ARG A 127 2.90 -16.37 -2.91
C ARG A 127 1.47 -16.88 -3.05
N THR A 128 0.50 -16.17 -2.47
CA THR A 128 -0.92 -16.49 -2.60
C THR A 128 -1.33 -16.55 -4.06
N ALA A 129 -0.95 -15.55 -4.87
CA ALA A 129 -1.24 -15.57 -6.31
C ALA A 129 -0.52 -16.70 -7.06
N ALA A 130 0.72 -17.03 -6.69
CA ALA A 130 1.46 -18.14 -7.29
C ALA A 130 0.75 -19.50 -7.07
N GLU A 131 0.15 -19.69 -5.89
CA GLU A 131 -0.49 -20.94 -5.51
C GLU A 131 -1.93 -21.02 -6.02
N HIS A 132 -2.69 -19.93 -5.90
CA HIS A 132 -4.15 -19.95 -5.97
C HIS A 132 -4.77 -19.17 -7.14
N ASP A 133 -4.02 -18.35 -7.89
CA ASP A 133 -4.63 -17.56 -8.97
C ASP A 133 -5.25 -18.44 -10.05
N PRO A 134 -6.46 -18.17 -10.55
CA PRO A 134 -7.07 -18.98 -11.60
C PRO A 134 -6.33 -18.91 -12.94
N ASP A 135 -5.57 -17.85 -13.22
CA ASP A 135 -4.85 -17.67 -14.47
C ASP A 135 -3.42 -18.26 -14.40
N PRO A 136 -3.05 -19.20 -15.30
CA PRO A 136 -1.72 -19.81 -15.30
C PRO A 136 -0.58 -18.82 -15.56
N GLY A 137 -0.84 -17.76 -16.32
CA GLY A 137 0.11 -16.69 -16.60
C GLY A 137 0.42 -15.89 -15.33
N VAL A 138 -0.63 -15.56 -14.57
CA VAL A 138 -0.51 -14.88 -13.26
C VAL A 138 0.25 -15.77 -12.28
N LYS A 139 -0.08 -17.07 -12.13
CA LYS A 139 0.65 -17.99 -11.25
C LYS A 139 2.16 -17.99 -11.54
N LYS A 140 2.51 -18.15 -12.82
CA LYS A 140 3.92 -18.21 -13.27
C LYS A 140 4.65 -16.89 -13.03
N ALA A 141 3.98 -15.77 -13.27
CA ALA A 141 4.55 -14.44 -13.02
C ALA A 141 4.76 -14.19 -11.53
N ALA A 142 3.77 -14.53 -10.70
CA ALA A 142 3.81 -14.35 -9.25
C ALA A 142 4.88 -15.23 -8.58
N SER A 143 5.03 -16.48 -9.02
CA SER A 143 6.11 -17.37 -8.56
C SER A 143 7.49 -16.78 -8.88
N ARG A 144 7.71 -16.29 -10.11
CA ARG A 144 8.98 -15.64 -10.48
C ARG A 144 9.25 -14.39 -9.66
N ALA A 145 8.24 -13.54 -9.50
CA ALA A 145 8.37 -12.29 -8.75
C ALA A 145 8.65 -12.53 -7.25
N SER A 146 7.99 -13.52 -6.63
CA SER A 146 8.25 -13.88 -5.24
C SER A 146 9.66 -14.48 -5.05
N ASP A 147 10.12 -15.32 -5.98
CA ASP A 147 11.49 -15.84 -5.97
C ASP A 147 12.53 -14.72 -6.10
N GLU A 148 12.34 -13.80 -7.05
CA GLU A 148 13.22 -12.65 -7.23
C GLU A 148 13.24 -11.78 -5.98
N LEU A 149 12.06 -11.42 -5.45
CA LEU A 149 11.92 -10.59 -4.25
C LEU A 149 12.52 -11.25 -3.00
N SER A 150 12.47 -12.57 -2.89
CA SER A 150 13.10 -13.32 -1.79
C SER A 150 14.63 -13.29 -1.86
N ARG A 151 15.20 -13.19 -3.07
CA ARG A 151 16.65 -13.11 -3.31
C ARG A 151 17.19 -11.69 -3.20
N LEU A 152 16.33 -10.69 -3.41
CA LEU A 152 16.67 -9.31 -3.12
C LEU A 152 16.93 -9.21 -1.60
N LYS A 153 18.21 -9.06 -1.22
CA LYS A 153 18.54 -8.53 0.12
C LYS A 153 17.68 -7.29 0.30
N PRO A 154 16.91 -7.15 1.41
CA PRO A 154 16.00 -6.04 1.55
C PRO A 154 16.78 -4.76 1.26
N ARG A 155 16.30 -3.93 0.30
CA ARG A 155 16.82 -2.57 0.10
C ARG A 155 16.60 -1.69 1.33
N ILE A 156 16.03 -2.25 2.39
CA ILE A 156 16.23 -1.82 3.76
C ILE A 156 17.70 -2.14 4.10
N ARG A 157 18.60 -1.15 4.04
CA ARG A 157 19.54 -1.08 5.16
C ARG A 157 18.62 -0.93 6.37
N PRO A 158 18.41 -1.93 7.24
CA PRO A 158 17.97 -1.57 8.57
C PRO A 158 19.00 -0.55 9.00
N LYS A 159 18.58 0.69 9.30
CA LYS A 159 19.43 1.56 10.13
C LYS A 159 19.90 0.63 11.23
N LYS A 160 21.22 0.41 11.29
CA LYS A 160 21.89 -0.46 12.25
C LYS A 160 21.27 -0.08 13.59
N VAL A 161 20.27 -0.85 14.05
CA VAL A 161 19.97 -0.90 15.47
C VAL A 161 21.24 -1.50 15.99
N GLU A 162 22.03 -0.62 16.57
CA GLU A 162 23.31 -0.93 17.15
C GLU A 162 23.11 -2.20 17.95
N ARG A 163 23.67 -3.31 17.44
CA ARG A 163 23.79 -4.55 18.20
C ARG A 163 24.76 -4.22 19.32
N SER A 164 24.25 -3.67 20.41
CA SER A 164 24.90 -3.74 21.69
C SER A 164 24.98 -5.22 22.04
N GLN A 165 26.22 -5.72 22.03
CA GLN A 165 26.58 -7.04 22.51
C GLN A 165 26.14 -7.24 23.98
N PRO A 166 26.02 -8.51 24.42
CA PRO A 166 25.26 -8.88 25.60
C PRO A 166 26.04 -8.52 26.87
N GLN A 167 25.47 -7.63 27.69
CA GLN A 167 25.95 -7.41 29.06
C GLN A 167 24.83 -7.71 30.05
N THR A 168 24.94 -8.92 30.58
CA THR A 168 24.84 -9.27 32.00
C THR A 168 23.74 -8.66 32.86
N LYS A 169 22.89 -9.56 33.36
CA LYS A 169 22.29 -9.57 34.71
C LYS A 169 21.42 -8.37 35.09
N ALA A 170 20.11 -8.54 34.95
CA ALA A 170 19.15 -8.41 36.06
C ALA A 170 17.72 -8.69 35.57
N SER A 171 17.04 -9.61 36.23
CA SER A 171 15.58 -9.55 36.45
C SER A 171 15.38 -8.89 37.83
N PRO A 172 14.22 -8.33 38.24
CA PRO A 172 12.90 -8.34 37.60
C PRO A 172 12.16 -6.96 37.58
N ARG A 173 11.01 -6.92 36.89
CA ARG A 173 9.88 -5.96 37.04
C ARG A 173 10.15 -4.46 36.81
N SER A 174 9.68 -3.97 35.67
CA SER A 174 8.84 -2.76 35.64
C SER A 174 8.00 -2.73 34.36
N GLN A 175 6.77 -2.24 34.51
CA GLN A 175 5.75 -2.17 33.50
C GLN A 175 6.11 -1.14 32.42
N GLY A 176 5.91 -1.56 31.17
CA GLY A 176 5.33 -0.77 30.07
C GLY A 176 5.59 0.73 30.07
N ALA A 177 6.70 1.14 29.46
CA ALA A 177 6.73 2.41 28.74
C ALA A 177 7.38 2.16 27.39
N CYS A 178 6.55 2.10 26.35
CA CYS A 178 7.08 2.20 24.99
C CYS A 178 7.72 3.59 24.81
N PRO A 179 8.76 3.72 23.98
CA PRO A 179 9.35 5.02 23.65
C PRO A 179 8.27 5.99 23.16
N SER A 180 8.46 7.30 23.36
CA SER A 180 7.45 8.35 23.14
C SER A 180 6.75 8.36 21.78
N SER A 181 7.30 7.70 20.76
CA SER A 181 6.72 7.56 19.41
C SER A 181 5.96 6.25 19.16
N ARG A 182 5.81 5.39 20.17
CA ARG A 182 5.21 4.05 20.05
C ARG A 182 4.32 3.71 21.24
N GLY A 183 3.39 2.79 21.04
CA GLY A 183 2.54 2.25 22.10
C GLY A 183 2.58 0.74 22.14
N LEU A 184 2.10 0.19 23.26
CA LEU A 184 2.07 -1.23 23.52
C LEU A 184 0.91 -1.86 22.74
N CYS A 185 1.25 -2.57 21.67
CA CYS A 185 0.34 -3.35 20.85
C CYS A 185 0.22 -4.77 21.42
N GLN A 186 -1.00 -5.21 21.75
CA GLN A 186 -1.25 -6.57 22.20
C GLN A 186 -2.61 -7.07 21.70
N CYS A 187 -2.66 -8.32 21.23
CA CYS A 187 -3.86 -8.95 20.70
C CYS A 187 -4.26 -10.14 21.54
N SER A 188 -5.55 -10.34 21.75
CA SER A 188 -6.08 -11.48 22.49
C SER A 188 -7.34 -12.05 21.85
N ASN A 189 -7.48 -13.37 21.91
CA ASN A 189 -8.71 -14.09 21.59
C ASN A 189 -9.02 -15.04 22.75
N GLY A 190 -9.88 -14.59 23.67
CA GLY A 190 -10.19 -15.31 24.90
C GLY A 190 -8.95 -15.58 25.76
N ALA A 191 -8.56 -16.86 25.86
CA ALA A 191 -7.41 -17.31 26.65
C ALA A 191 -6.04 -17.11 25.95
N ILE A 192 -6.02 -16.83 24.64
CA ILE A 192 -4.78 -16.70 23.87
C ILE A 192 -4.41 -15.22 23.78
N THR A 193 -3.25 -14.85 24.32
CA THR A 193 -2.70 -13.48 24.24
C THR A 193 -1.37 -13.46 23.51
N THR A 194 -1.20 -12.56 22.55
CA THR A 194 0.09 -12.33 21.90
C THR A 194 1.07 -11.66 22.86
N LYS A 195 2.37 -11.86 22.62
CA LYS A 195 3.40 -11.11 23.35
C LYS A 195 3.28 -9.61 22.99
N PRO A 196 3.24 -8.70 23.99
CA PRO A 196 3.06 -7.28 23.72
C PRO A 196 4.29 -6.70 23.00
N ARG A 197 4.05 -5.80 22.03
CA ARG A 197 5.09 -5.20 21.18
C ARG A 197 4.96 -3.68 21.16
N CYS A 198 6.08 -2.96 21.22
CA CYS A 198 6.07 -1.50 21.05
C CYS A 198 6.07 -1.12 19.57
N LEU A 199 4.91 -0.68 19.07
CA LEU A 199 4.68 -0.33 17.67
C LEU A 199 3.97 1.04 17.55
N PRO A 200 4.14 1.76 16.43
CA PRO A 200 3.23 2.84 16.05
C PRO A 200 1.77 2.37 16.00
N LYS A 201 0.81 3.28 16.16
CA LYS A 201 -0.61 2.93 16.23
C LYS A 201 -1.09 2.34 14.90
N GLU A 202 -0.64 2.91 13.79
CA GLU A 202 -0.90 2.47 12.43
C GLU A 202 -0.41 1.04 12.16
N ASP A 203 0.78 0.67 12.62
CA ASP A 203 1.33 -0.68 12.46
C ASP A 203 0.55 -1.72 13.28
N CYS A 204 0.09 -1.32 14.47
CA CYS A 204 -0.73 -2.18 15.33
C CYS A 204 -2.12 -2.42 14.72
N LEU A 205 -2.73 -1.35 14.17
CA LEU A 205 -4.01 -1.43 13.45
C LEU A 205 -3.89 -2.32 12.21
N PHE A 206 -2.83 -2.13 11.42
CA PHE A 206 -2.55 -2.95 10.24
C PHE A 206 -2.38 -4.43 10.60
N GLN A 207 -1.64 -4.75 11.66
CA GLN A 207 -1.51 -6.13 12.13
C GLN A 207 -2.86 -6.71 12.55
N TRP A 208 -3.68 -5.91 13.23
CA TRP A 208 -5.02 -6.34 13.62
C TRP A 208 -5.90 -6.65 12.41
N GLU A 209 -6.06 -5.70 11.48
CA GLU A 209 -6.93 -5.84 10.31
C GLU A 209 -6.56 -7.03 9.43
N ASN A 210 -5.26 -7.20 9.14
CA ASN A 210 -4.82 -8.17 8.14
C ASN A 210 -4.56 -9.58 8.70
N ASN A 211 -4.15 -9.69 9.97
CA ASN A 211 -3.75 -10.98 10.53
C ASN A 211 -4.73 -11.51 11.58
N TYR A 212 -5.35 -10.63 12.37
CA TYR A 212 -6.01 -11.03 13.63
C TYR A 212 -7.53 -10.84 13.62
N ARG A 213 -8.05 -9.85 12.86
CA ARG A 213 -9.48 -9.50 12.79
C ARG A 213 -10.33 -10.70 12.36
N HIS A 214 -9.94 -11.38 11.29
CA HIS A 214 -10.65 -12.57 10.78
C HIS A 214 -10.49 -13.83 11.66
N GLN A 215 -9.58 -13.80 12.63
CA GLN A 215 -9.32 -14.91 13.55
C GLN A 215 -9.99 -14.71 14.92
N GLY A 216 -10.86 -13.70 15.07
CA GLY A 216 -11.56 -13.40 16.32
C GLY A 216 -10.69 -12.76 17.41
N PHE A 217 -9.50 -12.28 17.05
CA PHE A 217 -8.62 -11.57 17.99
C PHE A 217 -8.99 -10.09 18.08
N LYS A 218 -8.99 -9.57 19.31
CA LYS A 218 -9.11 -8.14 19.63
C LYS A 218 -7.74 -7.59 19.98
N CYS A 219 -7.30 -6.56 19.27
CA CYS A 219 -6.03 -5.91 19.55
C CYS A 219 -6.24 -4.57 20.29
N SER A 220 -5.30 -4.24 21.15
CA SER A 220 -5.22 -2.94 21.83
C SER A 220 -3.88 -2.28 21.61
N TRP A 221 -3.89 -0.95 21.58
CA TRP A 221 -2.73 -0.09 21.54
C TRP A 221 -2.73 0.82 22.76
N ASN A 222 -1.73 0.72 23.65
CA ASN A 222 -1.72 1.41 24.95
C ASN A 222 -3.04 1.23 25.72
N SER A 223 -3.57 0.01 25.72
CA SER A 223 -4.85 -0.34 26.35
C SER A 223 -6.11 0.28 25.70
N GLN A 224 -5.98 0.98 24.57
CA GLN A 224 -7.11 1.37 23.72
C GLN A 224 -7.38 0.25 22.73
N PHE A 225 -8.52 -0.42 22.85
CA PHE A 225 -8.93 -1.45 21.90
C PHE A 225 -9.29 -0.81 20.56
N PHE A 226 -8.97 -1.49 19.47
CA PHE A 226 -9.56 -1.18 18.17
C PHE A 226 -11.00 -1.70 18.19
N GLU A 227 -11.96 -0.78 18.08
CA GLU A 227 -13.38 -1.11 17.96
C GLU A 227 -13.64 -1.72 16.57
N GLU A 228 -14.64 -2.61 16.49
CA GLU A 228 -15.05 -3.30 15.25
C GLU A 228 -15.66 -2.34 14.22
#